data_AF-A0A0P6XP95-F1
#
_entry.id   AF-A0A0P6XP95-F1
#
_cell.length_a   1.000
_cell.length_b   1.000
_cell.length_c   1.000
_cell.angle_alpha   90.00
_cell.angle_beta   90.00
_cell.angle_gamma   90.00
#
_symmetry.space_group_name_H-M   'P 1'
#
loop_
_entity.id
_entity.type
_entity.pdbx_description
1 polymer ?
#
loop_
_entity_poly.entity_id
_entity_poly.type
_entity_poly.pdbx_seq_one_letter_code
_entity_poly.pdbx_strand_id
1 'polypeptide(L)'
;MLDVIIVGGSVAGLSAALVLGRARRNVVVLDSQQPRNAQSPGVHNFLSRDGILPAELRQIGRDQLKPYPSVEVRFATAEHAQAIDGGFVVTLDDGSELRSRKLLIASGVIDELPAIEGMAELWGSSVFHCPYCHGWEVRDQPLAVLVSDADRLFHVATLLQNWSSDLVVCTNGEAQLSPEQRRILAKLNLPIREDRLVGIEQANGQLTHLVFDQGEPLARSGLLIGVPQRQRSQLPAQLGCEVSDNPQMPNLIKVQMLGQTSVPGVYAAGDATAGMQQAINAAAGGAMAGAGINHELIQDLIKQL
;
A
#
# COMPACT_ATOMS: atom_id res chain seq x y z
N MET A 1 -24.57 -5.53 18.76
CA MET A 1 -23.85 -5.89 17.52
C MET A 1 -23.58 -4.60 16.75
N LEU A 2 -22.37 -4.41 16.25
CA LEU A 2 -21.98 -3.24 15.46
C LEU A 2 -22.61 -3.30 14.06
N ASP A 3 -22.75 -2.15 13.40
CA ASP A 3 -23.07 -2.17 11.97
C ASP A 3 -21.84 -2.62 11.18
N VAL A 4 -20.66 -2.08 11.51
CA VAL A 4 -19.43 -2.33 10.75
C VAL A 4 -18.22 -2.44 11.67
N ILE A 5 -17.37 -3.43 11.42
CA ILE A 5 -15.97 -3.42 11.89
C ILE A 5 -15.08 -3.08 10.70
N ILE A 6 -14.16 -2.14 10.89
CA ILE A 6 -13.16 -1.74 9.90
C ILE A 6 -11.79 -2.21 10.40
N VAL A 7 -11.13 -3.09 9.65
CA VAL A 7 -9.79 -3.60 9.97
C VAL A 7 -8.76 -2.76 9.23
N GLY A 8 -8.14 -1.82 9.93
CA GLY A 8 -7.11 -0.90 9.43
C GLY A 8 -7.47 0.56 9.67
N GLY A 9 -6.68 1.26 10.51
CA GLY A 9 -6.91 2.68 10.86
C GLY A 9 -6.03 3.68 10.11
N SER A 10 -5.64 3.37 8.88
CA SER A 10 -4.97 4.32 7.98
C SER A 10 -5.97 5.02 7.06
N VAL A 11 -5.50 5.76 6.05
CA VAL A 11 -6.32 6.65 5.20
C VAL A 11 -7.57 5.98 4.59
N ALA A 12 -7.49 4.70 4.18
CA ALA A 12 -8.63 3.98 3.65
C ALA A 12 -9.71 3.74 4.72
N GLY A 13 -9.34 3.13 5.85
CA GLY A 13 -10.30 2.83 6.91
C GLY A 13 -10.84 4.07 7.61
N LEU A 14 -10.00 5.09 7.83
CA LEU A 14 -10.44 6.38 8.39
C LEU A 14 -11.43 7.10 7.46
N SER A 15 -11.19 7.07 6.15
CA SER A 15 -12.11 7.63 5.15
C SER A 15 -13.47 6.90 5.16
N ALA A 16 -13.45 5.56 5.21
CA ALA A 16 -14.67 4.76 5.32
C ALA A 16 -15.43 5.04 6.62
N ALA A 17 -14.72 5.11 7.75
CA ALA A 17 -15.28 5.42 9.05
C ALA A 17 -15.93 6.81 9.07
N LEU A 18 -15.34 7.79 8.40
CA LEU A 18 -15.90 9.13 8.28
C LEU A 18 -17.23 9.12 7.51
N VAL A 19 -17.31 8.39 6.40
CA VAL A 19 -18.56 8.22 5.63
C VAL A 19 -19.63 7.54 6.49
N LEU A 20 -19.28 6.43 7.14
CA LEU A 20 -20.21 5.64 7.94
C LEU A 20 -20.67 6.35 9.23
N GLY A 21 -19.78 7.10 9.88
CA GLY A 21 -20.11 7.94 11.04
C GLY A 21 -21.08 9.05 10.68
N ARG A 22 -20.89 9.70 9.53
CA ARG A 22 -21.85 10.68 8.99
C ARG A 22 -23.18 10.05 8.61
N ALA A 23 -23.18 8.79 8.20
CA ALA A 23 -24.37 7.98 7.98
C ALA A 23 -24.99 7.42 9.28
N ARG A 24 -24.46 7.80 10.45
CA ARG A 24 -24.93 7.41 11.79
C ARG A 24 -24.89 5.90 12.04
N ARG A 25 -23.92 5.20 11.44
CA ARG A 25 -23.66 3.78 11.70
C ARG A 25 -22.80 3.59 12.95
N ASN A 26 -23.02 2.49 13.65
CA ASN A 26 -22.19 2.06 14.77
C ASN A 26 -20.96 1.32 14.24
N VAL A 27 -19.78 1.94 14.35
CA VAL A 27 -18.53 1.51 13.72
C VAL A 27 -17.42 1.40 14.74
N VAL A 28 -16.63 0.32 14.64
CA VAL A 28 -15.32 0.23 15.29
C VAL A 28 -14.23 0.13 14.23
N VAL A 29 -13.22 1.00 14.32
CA VAL A 29 -11.98 0.93 13.53
C VAL A 29 -10.91 0.28 14.38
N LEU A 30 -10.36 -0.84 13.91
CA LEU A 30 -9.24 -1.55 14.52
C LEU A 30 -7.94 -1.12 13.84
N ASP A 31 -7.01 -0.53 14.60
CA ASP A 31 -5.74 -0.03 14.08
C ASP A 31 -4.56 -0.68 14.81
N SER A 32 -3.74 -1.45 14.09
CA SER A 32 -2.50 -2.04 14.63
C SER A 32 -1.33 -1.06 14.68
N GLN A 33 -1.54 0.20 14.24
CA GLN A 33 -0.55 1.28 14.23
C GLN A 33 0.71 1.00 13.41
N GLN A 34 0.61 0.10 12.42
CA GLN A 34 1.70 -0.26 11.51
C GLN A 34 1.39 0.16 10.06
N PRO A 35 1.34 1.47 9.76
CA PRO A 35 1.06 1.98 8.42
C PRO A 35 2.20 1.61 7.46
N ARG A 36 1.86 1.30 6.21
CA ARG A 36 2.84 0.94 5.17
C ARG A 36 3.88 2.03 4.92
N ASN A 37 3.47 3.29 4.95
CA ASN A 37 4.33 4.45 4.67
C ASN A 37 4.90 5.10 5.95
N ALA A 38 5.07 4.35 7.05
CA ALA A 38 5.54 4.90 8.33
C ALA A 38 6.86 5.69 8.21
N GLN A 39 7.78 5.20 7.39
CA GLN A 39 9.13 5.74 7.22
C GLN A 39 9.23 6.86 6.19
N SER A 40 8.16 7.13 5.45
CA SER A 40 8.19 8.15 4.40
C SER A 40 8.20 9.55 5.02
N PRO A 41 9.06 10.46 4.53
CA PRO A 41 9.15 11.83 5.05
C PRO A 41 7.95 12.69 4.65
N GLY A 42 7.08 12.23 3.75
CA GLY A 42 5.92 12.98 3.28
C GLY A 42 4.91 12.14 2.51
N VAL A 43 3.64 12.53 2.57
CA VAL A 43 2.60 12.04 1.67
C VAL A 43 2.41 13.06 0.56
N HIS A 44 2.81 12.70 -0.65
CA HIS A 44 2.69 13.56 -1.82
C HIS A 44 1.51 13.18 -2.71
N ASN A 45 1.08 14.11 -3.55
CA ASN A 45 -0.10 14.02 -4.42
C ASN A 45 -1.44 13.83 -3.67
N PHE A 46 -1.47 14.17 -2.38
CA PHE A 46 -2.72 14.28 -1.63
C PHE A 46 -3.16 15.74 -1.63
N LEU A 47 -4.10 16.11 -2.51
CA LEU A 47 -4.57 17.51 -2.62
C LEU A 47 -4.96 18.06 -1.24
N SER A 48 -4.55 19.31 -0.96
CA SER A 48 -4.62 20.01 0.34
C SER A 48 -3.65 19.55 1.44
N ARG A 49 -2.93 18.43 1.23
CA ARG A 49 -2.03 17.82 2.22
C ARG A 49 -0.70 17.36 1.60
N ASP A 50 -0.29 17.97 0.48
CA ASP A 50 0.97 17.59 -0.17
C ASP A 50 2.17 17.86 0.76
N GLY A 51 3.00 16.85 0.96
CA GLY A 51 4.16 16.89 1.86
C GLY A 51 3.86 16.69 3.35
N ILE A 52 2.61 16.38 3.73
CA ILE A 52 2.27 16.11 5.14
C ILE A 52 2.97 14.85 5.66
N LEU A 53 3.36 14.83 6.93
CA LEU A 53 3.85 13.60 7.55
C LEU A 53 2.75 12.52 7.58
N PRO A 54 3.06 11.25 7.22
CA PRO A 54 2.08 10.16 7.28
C PRO A 54 1.39 10.01 8.63
N ALA A 55 2.11 10.21 9.73
CA ALA A 55 1.55 10.16 11.09
C ALA A 55 0.57 11.31 11.37
N GLU A 56 0.90 12.52 10.92
CA GLU A 56 0.05 13.70 11.07
C GLU A 56 -1.25 13.55 10.27
N LEU A 57 -1.18 13.07 9.04
CA LEU A 57 -2.37 12.81 8.22
C LEU A 57 -3.34 11.82 8.92
N ARG A 58 -2.82 10.74 9.50
CA ARG A 58 -3.64 9.78 10.26
C ARG A 58 -4.21 10.40 11.53
N GLN A 59 -3.43 11.23 12.22
CA GLN A 59 -3.89 11.91 13.42
C GLN A 59 -5.06 12.86 13.11
N ILE A 60 -4.92 13.67 12.06
CA ILE A 60 -6.00 14.54 11.57
C ILE A 60 -7.23 13.72 11.21
N GLY A 61 -7.07 12.60 10.50
CA GLY A 61 -8.18 11.71 10.14
C GLY A 61 -8.91 11.16 11.38
N ARG A 62 -8.19 10.74 12.42
CA ARG A 62 -8.79 10.32 13.69
C ARG A 62 -9.49 11.47 14.41
N ASP A 63 -8.89 12.65 14.43
CA ASP A 63 -9.49 13.83 15.06
C ASP A 63 -10.80 14.24 14.38
N GLN A 64 -10.89 14.07 13.05
CA GLN A 64 -12.12 14.30 12.28
C GLN A 64 -13.24 13.30 12.61
N LEU A 65 -12.94 12.15 13.23
CA LEU A 65 -13.96 11.19 13.67
C LEU A 65 -14.60 11.58 15.02
N LYS A 66 -13.93 12.40 15.85
CA LYS A 66 -14.40 12.78 17.20
C LYS A 66 -15.82 13.35 17.27
N PRO A 67 -16.33 14.13 16.29
CA PRO A 67 -17.71 14.60 16.30
C PRO A 67 -18.78 13.51 16.11
N TYR A 68 -18.40 12.29 15.75
CA TYR A 68 -19.31 11.18 15.45
C TYR A 68 -19.25 10.13 16.58
N PRO A 69 -20.13 10.21 17.60
CA PRO A 69 -20.04 9.35 18.79
C PRO A 69 -20.32 7.88 18.52
N SER A 70 -20.85 7.53 17.34
CA SER A 70 -21.08 6.14 16.92
C SER A 70 -19.84 5.50 16.28
N VAL A 71 -18.71 6.22 16.20
CA VAL A 71 -17.44 5.73 15.66
C VAL A 71 -16.40 5.66 16.77
N GLU A 72 -15.92 4.46 17.05
CA GLU A 72 -14.81 4.20 17.96
C GLU A 72 -13.56 3.84 17.16
N VAL A 73 -12.41 4.39 17.53
CA VAL A 73 -11.10 3.92 17.06
C VAL A 73 -10.44 3.17 18.21
N ARG A 74 -10.09 1.91 17.98
CA ARG A 74 -9.44 1.03 18.95
C ARG A 74 -8.09 0.57 18.42
N PHE A 75 -7.06 0.74 19.23
CA PHE A 75 -5.72 0.24 18.92
C PHE A 75 -5.63 -1.23 19.31
N ALA A 76 -5.83 -2.11 18.34
CA ALA A 76 -5.81 -3.56 18.50
C ALA A 76 -5.57 -4.22 17.13
N THR A 77 -5.03 -5.43 17.14
CA THR A 77 -4.86 -6.24 15.94
C THR A 77 -6.03 -7.21 15.80
N ALA A 78 -6.63 -7.29 14.61
CA ALA A 78 -7.60 -8.32 14.29
C ALA A 78 -6.86 -9.57 13.77
N GLU A 79 -6.95 -10.69 14.48
CA GLU A 79 -6.21 -11.92 14.19
C GLU A 79 -7.05 -12.97 13.46
N HIS A 80 -8.33 -13.05 13.82
CA HIS A 80 -9.26 -13.99 13.21
C HIS A 80 -10.58 -13.32 12.83
N ALA A 81 -11.16 -13.74 11.70
CA ALA A 81 -12.52 -13.38 11.33
C ALA A 81 -13.28 -14.59 10.80
N GLN A 82 -14.53 -14.74 11.24
CA GLN A 82 -15.43 -15.79 10.78
C GLN A 82 -16.83 -15.24 10.52
N ALA A 83 -17.49 -15.79 9.51
CA ALA A 83 -18.90 -15.53 9.26
C ALA A 83 -19.76 -16.24 10.31
N ILE A 84 -20.81 -15.58 10.78
CA ILE A 84 -21.83 -16.10 11.67
C ILE A 84 -23.22 -15.80 11.09
N ASP A 85 -24.26 -16.38 11.67
CA ASP A 85 -25.62 -16.00 11.31
C ASP A 85 -25.84 -14.50 11.56
N GLY A 86 -26.28 -13.79 10.52
CA GLY A 86 -26.51 -12.34 10.56
C GLY A 86 -25.25 -11.44 10.55
N GLY A 87 -24.03 -11.95 10.38
CA GLY A 87 -22.83 -11.10 10.26
C GLY A 87 -21.50 -11.80 10.49
N PHE A 88 -20.63 -11.18 11.28
CA PHE A 88 -19.24 -11.59 11.49
C PHE A 88 -18.81 -11.48 12.96
N VAL A 89 -17.90 -12.35 13.35
CA VAL A 89 -17.10 -12.25 14.58
C VAL A 89 -15.65 -11.96 14.18
N VAL A 90 -15.03 -11.00 14.84
CA VAL A 90 -13.61 -10.69 14.73
C VAL A 90 -12.95 -10.88 16.10
N THR A 91 -11.94 -11.75 16.17
CA THR A 91 -11.13 -11.98 17.37
C THR A 91 -9.89 -11.10 17.33
N LEU A 92 -9.62 -10.40 18.43
CA LEU A 92 -8.49 -9.50 18.60
C LEU A 92 -7.27 -10.22 19.20
N ASP A 93 -6.13 -9.54 19.20
CA ASP A 93 -4.85 -9.99 19.79
C ASP A 93 -4.90 -10.28 21.30
N ASP A 94 -5.83 -9.68 22.03
CA ASP A 94 -6.09 -9.99 23.44
C ASP A 94 -7.08 -11.15 23.65
N GLY A 95 -7.54 -11.79 22.56
CA GLY A 95 -8.53 -12.86 22.56
C GLY A 95 -9.98 -12.39 22.70
N SER A 96 -10.24 -11.09 22.84
CA SER A 96 -11.60 -10.56 22.89
C SER A 96 -12.27 -10.62 21.51
N GLU A 97 -13.61 -10.69 21.51
CA GLU A 97 -14.41 -10.76 20.28
C GLU A 97 -15.26 -9.50 20.07
N LEU A 98 -15.30 -9.04 18.82
CA LEU A 98 -16.24 -8.03 18.36
C LEU A 98 -17.18 -8.63 17.30
N ARG A 99 -18.42 -8.17 17.28
CA ARG A 99 -19.46 -8.66 16.35
C ARG A 99 -20.03 -7.53 15.51
N SER A 100 -20.11 -7.72 14.20
CA SER A 100 -20.68 -6.74 13.27
C SER A 100 -21.52 -7.37 12.18
N ARG A 101 -22.43 -6.57 11.59
CA ARG A 101 -23.22 -6.98 10.43
C ARG A 101 -22.41 -7.03 9.14
N LYS A 102 -21.46 -6.10 8.99
CA LYS A 102 -20.55 -5.98 7.83
C LYS A 102 -19.11 -5.87 8.29
N LEU A 103 -18.17 -6.21 7.41
CA LEU A 103 -16.73 -6.12 7.66
C LEU A 103 -16.05 -5.36 6.50
N LEU A 104 -15.16 -4.43 6.83
CA LEU A 104 -14.28 -3.78 5.85
C LEU A 104 -12.82 -4.12 6.13
N ILE A 105 -12.14 -4.74 5.17
CA ILE A 105 -10.69 -4.97 5.21
C ILE A 105 -9.96 -3.79 4.55
N ALA A 106 -9.31 -2.98 5.36
CA ALA A 106 -8.48 -1.85 4.96
C ALA A 106 -7.05 -1.97 5.54
N SER A 107 -6.57 -3.20 5.71
CA SER A 107 -5.32 -3.53 6.40
C SER A 107 -4.06 -3.17 5.61
N GLY A 108 -4.19 -2.92 4.30
CA GLY A 108 -3.07 -2.70 3.40
C GLY A 108 -2.17 -3.94 3.25
N VAL A 109 -0.95 -3.68 2.78
CA VAL A 109 0.06 -4.71 2.47
C VAL A 109 1.34 -4.51 3.27
N ILE A 110 2.22 -5.50 3.16
CA ILE A 110 3.62 -5.44 3.55
C ILE A 110 4.46 -5.59 2.28
N ASP A 111 5.40 -4.68 2.08
CA ASP A 111 6.42 -4.78 1.04
C ASP A 111 7.55 -5.69 1.54
N GLU A 112 7.89 -6.71 0.75
CA GLU A 112 8.91 -7.72 1.11
C GLU A 112 10.27 -7.29 0.57
N LEU A 113 11.02 -6.55 1.39
CA LEU A 113 12.33 -6.06 1.03
C LEU A 113 13.33 -7.22 0.89
N PRO A 114 14.24 -7.17 -0.10
CA PRO A 114 15.30 -8.15 -0.20
C PRO A 114 16.26 -8.00 0.98
N ALA A 115 16.85 -9.12 1.42
CA ALA A 115 17.86 -9.16 2.46
C ALA A 115 19.22 -8.64 1.95
N ILE A 116 19.25 -7.35 1.64
CA ILE A 116 20.44 -6.59 1.21
C ILE A 116 20.82 -5.64 2.34
N GLU A 117 22.07 -5.69 2.77
CA GLU A 117 22.58 -4.87 3.86
C GLU A 117 22.38 -3.38 3.58
N GLY A 118 21.83 -2.64 4.55
CA GLY A 118 21.53 -1.21 4.46
C GLY A 118 20.18 -0.86 3.81
N MET A 119 19.50 -1.80 3.15
CA MET A 119 18.30 -1.53 2.37
C MET A 119 17.07 -1.16 3.21
N ALA A 120 16.87 -1.86 4.32
CA ALA A 120 15.71 -1.63 5.17
C ALA A 120 15.77 -0.25 5.85
N GLU A 121 16.97 0.21 6.18
CA GLU A 121 17.24 1.49 6.85
C GLU A 121 16.90 2.70 5.96
N LEU A 122 16.99 2.54 4.64
CA LEU A 122 16.72 3.59 3.65
C LEU A 122 15.35 3.44 2.96
N TRP A 123 14.55 2.44 3.35
CA TRP A 123 13.24 2.21 2.78
C TRP A 123 12.25 3.32 3.13
N GLY A 124 11.66 3.94 2.11
CA GLY A 124 10.76 5.07 2.24
C GLY A 124 11.45 6.43 2.18
N SER A 125 12.78 6.48 2.07
CA SER A 125 13.56 7.69 1.83
C SER A 125 14.29 7.60 0.49
N SER A 126 15.58 7.25 0.48
CA SER A 126 16.38 7.10 -0.73
C SER A 126 16.18 5.75 -1.44
N VAL A 127 15.52 4.78 -0.80
CA VAL A 127 15.05 3.55 -1.45
C VAL A 127 13.52 3.54 -1.46
N PHE A 128 12.91 3.47 -2.64
CA PHE A 128 11.45 3.60 -2.79
C PHE A 128 10.92 2.76 -3.95
N HIS A 129 9.60 2.58 -4.05
CA HIS A 129 8.98 1.80 -5.13
C HIS A 129 8.11 2.64 -6.09
N CYS A 130 7.67 3.82 -5.65
CA CYS A 130 6.73 4.65 -6.41
C CYS A 130 7.42 5.95 -6.85
N PRO A 131 7.64 6.17 -8.15
CA PRO A 131 8.28 7.38 -8.65
C PRO A 131 7.38 8.61 -8.49
N TYR A 132 6.06 8.44 -8.55
CA TYR A 132 5.14 9.56 -8.31
C TYR A 132 5.15 10.04 -6.85
N CYS A 133 5.53 9.18 -5.90
CA CYS A 133 5.55 9.54 -4.48
C CYS A 133 6.85 10.23 -4.04
N HIS A 134 8.00 9.85 -4.61
CA HIS A 134 9.32 10.31 -4.14
C HIS A 134 10.19 10.90 -5.25
N GLY A 135 9.79 10.76 -6.53
CA GLY A 135 10.60 11.18 -7.67
C GLY A 135 10.88 12.68 -7.66
N TRP A 136 9.96 13.50 -7.14
CA TRP A 136 10.21 14.93 -6.98
C TRP A 136 11.34 15.20 -6.00
N GLU A 137 11.33 14.55 -4.83
CA GLU A 137 12.34 14.75 -3.78
C GLU A 137 13.76 14.35 -4.24
N VAL A 138 13.86 13.38 -5.15
CA VAL A 138 15.15 12.91 -5.71
C VAL A 138 15.40 13.35 -7.16
N ARG A 139 14.64 14.34 -7.66
CA ARG A 139 14.80 14.84 -9.03
C ARG A 139 16.21 15.40 -9.26
N ASP A 140 16.67 15.30 -10.50
CA ASP A 140 18.00 15.73 -10.97
C ASP A 140 19.19 15.03 -10.29
N GLN A 141 18.95 14.05 -9.41
CA GLN A 141 19.99 13.27 -8.73
C GLN A 141 20.37 12.00 -9.52
N PRO A 142 21.56 11.43 -9.30
CA PRO A 142 21.92 10.12 -9.85
C PRO A 142 21.04 9.01 -9.26
N LEU A 143 20.16 8.41 -10.05
CA LEU A 143 19.29 7.32 -9.60
C LEU A 143 19.67 5.98 -10.22
N ALA A 144 19.18 4.91 -9.60
CA ALA A 144 19.15 3.58 -10.17
C ALA A 144 17.75 2.98 -10.08
N VAL A 145 17.48 2.00 -10.93
CA VAL A 145 16.24 1.21 -10.90
C VAL A 145 16.56 -0.28 -10.88
N LEU A 146 15.89 -1.03 -10.01
CA LEU A 146 16.03 -2.48 -9.88
C LEU A 146 14.66 -3.14 -9.74
N VAL A 147 14.21 -3.82 -10.78
CA VAL A 147 12.92 -4.52 -10.84
C VAL A 147 13.16 -5.86 -11.53
N SER A 148 12.71 -6.95 -10.92
CA SER A 148 12.98 -8.31 -11.44
C SER A 148 12.27 -8.62 -12.76
N ASP A 149 11.07 -8.07 -12.97
CA ASP A 149 10.32 -8.25 -14.21
C ASP A 149 10.84 -7.29 -15.29
N ALA A 150 11.26 -7.82 -16.45
CA ALA A 150 11.95 -7.06 -17.49
C ALA A 150 11.08 -5.98 -18.14
N ASP A 151 9.79 -6.28 -18.39
CA ASP A 151 8.86 -5.31 -19.00
C ASP A 151 8.55 -4.18 -18.03
N ARG A 152 8.33 -4.50 -16.75
CA ARG A 152 8.14 -3.49 -15.70
C ARG A 152 9.42 -2.70 -15.45
N LEU A 153 10.59 -3.32 -15.46
CA LEU A 153 11.89 -2.64 -15.35
C LEU A 153 12.05 -1.62 -16.46
N PHE A 154 11.82 -2.01 -17.71
CA PHE A 154 11.88 -1.13 -18.86
C PHE A 154 10.89 0.04 -18.75
N HIS A 155 9.64 -0.26 -18.38
CA HIS A 155 8.62 0.77 -18.19
C HIS A 155 9.01 1.79 -17.10
N VAL A 156 9.48 1.32 -15.94
CA VAL A 156 9.84 2.21 -14.83
C VAL A 156 11.12 2.99 -15.13
N ALA A 157 12.13 2.36 -15.75
CA ALA A 157 13.36 3.03 -16.18
C ALA A 157 13.06 4.20 -17.14
N THR A 158 12.21 3.96 -18.13
CA THR A 158 11.84 5.00 -19.10
C THR A 158 10.99 6.10 -18.47
N LEU A 159 10.09 5.74 -17.54
CA LEU A 159 9.26 6.69 -16.78
C LEU A 159 10.10 7.61 -15.86
N LEU A 160 11.12 7.06 -15.19
CA LEU A 160 11.99 7.80 -14.27
C LEU A 160 12.74 8.96 -14.94
N GLN A 161 12.91 8.95 -16.26
CA GLN A 161 13.53 10.05 -17.00
C GLN A 161 12.81 11.39 -16.87
N ASN A 162 11.54 11.38 -16.49
CA ASN A 162 10.83 12.62 -16.17
C ASN A 162 11.41 13.35 -14.95
N TRP A 163 12.13 12.64 -14.07
CA TRP A 163 12.71 13.21 -12.85
C TRP A 163 14.23 13.28 -12.86
N SER A 164 14.93 12.41 -13.58
CA SER A 164 16.40 12.49 -13.68
C SER A 164 16.92 12.00 -15.03
N SER A 165 17.93 12.68 -15.55
CA SER A 165 18.69 12.26 -16.73
C SER A 165 19.87 11.35 -16.41
N ASP A 166 20.23 11.17 -15.13
CA ASP A 166 21.32 10.30 -14.69
C ASP A 166 20.75 9.04 -14.02
N LEU A 167 20.51 8.02 -14.84
CA LEU A 167 19.82 6.79 -14.45
C LEU A 167 20.63 5.56 -14.86
N VAL A 168 20.74 4.59 -13.96
CA VAL A 168 21.31 3.26 -14.25
C VAL A 168 20.25 2.18 -14.07
N VAL A 169 20.12 1.30 -15.06
CA VAL A 169 19.23 0.13 -15.01
C VAL A 169 20.00 -1.04 -14.42
N CYS A 170 19.64 -1.45 -13.20
CA CYS A 170 20.22 -2.60 -12.54
C CYS A 170 19.30 -3.82 -12.72
N THR A 171 19.88 -4.97 -13.07
CA THR A 171 19.10 -6.21 -13.32
C THR A 171 19.40 -7.34 -12.36
N ASN A 172 20.44 -7.21 -11.53
CA ASN A 172 20.81 -8.17 -10.49
C ASN A 172 20.99 -9.60 -11.05
N GLY A 173 21.79 -9.70 -12.10
CA GLY A 173 21.95 -10.87 -12.97
C GLY A 173 21.73 -10.52 -14.44
N GLU A 174 21.80 -11.54 -15.30
CA GLU A 174 21.57 -11.41 -16.74
C GLU A 174 20.24 -10.70 -17.03
N ALA A 175 20.30 -9.58 -17.77
CA ALA A 175 19.10 -8.81 -18.03
C ALA A 175 18.22 -9.52 -19.07
N GLN A 176 17.01 -9.89 -18.64
CA GLN A 176 15.98 -10.52 -19.49
C GLN A 176 15.26 -9.51 -20.40
N LEU A 177 15.93 -8.41 -20.76
CA LEU A 177 15.42 -7.36 -21.64
C LEU A 177 15.51 -7.81 -23.10
N SER A 178 14.42 -7.61 -23.85
CA SER A 178 14.39 -7.88 -25.28
C SER A 178 15.40 -7.02 -26.05
N PRO A 179 15.84 -7.44 -27.25
CA PRO A 179 16.75 -6.65 -28.08
C PRO A 179 16.23 -5.23 -28.38
N GLU A 180 14.90 -5.06 -28.50
CA GLU A 180 14.29 -3.75 -28.72
C GLU A 180 14.35 -2.88 -27.46
N GLN A 181 14.05 -3.43 -26.28
CA GLN A 181 14.17 -2.71 -25.01
C GLN A 181 15.61 -2.24 -24.79
N ARG A 182 16.60 -3.12 -25.00
CA ARG A 182 18.04 -2.76 -24.90
C ARG A 182 18.41 -1.63 -25.87
N ARG A 183 17.91 -1.69 -27.12
CA ARG A 183 18.13 -0.63 -28.12
C ARG A 183 17.53 0.71 -27.69
N ILE A 184 16.32 0.71 -27.13
CA ILE A 184 15.66 1.93 -26.65
C ILE A 184 16.42 2.50 -25.44
N LEU A 185 16.77 1.68 -24.45
CA LEU A 185 17.56 2.12 -23.30
C LEU A 185 18.90 2.73 -23.71
N ALA A 186 19.58 2.13 -24.69
CA ALA A 186 20.82 2.67 -25.24
C ALA A 186 20.61 4.04 -25.91
N LYS A 187 19.53 4.22 -26.69
CA LYS A 187 19.19 5.53 -27.31
C LYS A 187 18.87 6.61 -26.27
N LEU A 188 18.36 6.20 -25.12
CA LEU A 188 18.04 7.07 -23.99
C LEU A 188 19.26 7.30 -23.07
N ASN A 189 20.44 6.76 -23.41
CA ASN A 189 21.65 6.79 -22.60
C ASN A 189 21.46 6.22 -21.19
N LEU A 190 20.67 5.15 -21.07
CA LEU A 190 20.41 4.43 -19.82
C LEU A 190 21.32 3.19 -19.76
N PRO A 191 22.51 3.27 -19.13
CA PRO A 191 23.40 2.11 -19.00
C PRO A 191 22.73 0.98 -18.19
N ILE A 192 23.07 -0.25 -18.55
CA ILE A 192 22.60 -1.46 -17.87
C ILE A 192 23.75 -2.03 -17.04
N ARG A 193 23.49 -2.31 -15.76
CA ARG A 193 24.39 -2.97 -14.81
C ARG A 193 23.80 -4.35 -14.45
N GLU A 194 24.47 -5.42 -14.89
CA GLU A 194 24.00 -6.80 -14.72
C GLU A 194 24.57 -7.48 -13.47
N ASP A 195 25.53 -6.87 -12.78
CA ASP A 195 26.12 -7.39 -11.55
C ASP A 195 25.09 -7.49 -10.41
N ARG A 196 25.33 -8.41 -9.46
CA ARG A 196 24.39 -8.66 -8.36
C ARG A 196 24.56 -7.61 -7.28
N LEU A 197 23.49 -6.96 -6.86
CA LEU A 197 23.49 -6.03 -5.73
C LEU A 197 23.63 -6.82 -4.42
N VAL A 198 24.65 -6.51 -3.62
CA VAL A 198 24.94 -7.21 -2.36
C VAL A 198 24.87 -6.31 -1.12
N GLY A 199 24.94 -4.99 -1.30
CA GLY A 199 24.82 -4.03 -0.21
C GLY A 199 24.55 -2.63 -0.74
N ILE A 200 24.18 -1.73 0.18
CA ILE A 200 24.13 -0.30 -0.09
C ILE A 200 24.88 0.47 1.00
N GLU A 201 25.63 1.49 0.58
CA GLU A 201 26.33 2.38 1.48
C GLU A 201 25.52 3.64 1.72
N GLN A 202 25.65 4.20 2.92
CA GLN A 202 24.97 5.42 3.30
C GLN A 202 25.86 6.37 4.09
N ALA A 203 25.55 7.66 3.98
CA ALA A 203 26.07 8.71 4.84
C ALA A 203 24.91 9.58 5.33
N ASN A 204 24.85 9.83 6.65
CA ASN A 204 23.81 10.67 7.27
C ASN A 204 22.36 10.26 6.90
N GLY A 205 22.08 8.96 6.79
CA GLY A 205 20.74 8.47 6.46
C GLY A 205 20.37 8.61 4.98
N GLN A 206 21.35 8.83 4.10
CA GLN A 206 21.14 8.97 2.65
C GLN A 206 22.00 7.96 1.89
N LEU A 207 21.43 7.37 0.84
CA LEU A 207 22.15 6.50 -0.08
C LEU A 207 23.33 7.25 -0.73
N THR A 208 24.50 6.61 -0.73
CA THR A 208 25.69 7.11 -1.43
C THR A 208 26.17 6.17 -2.52
N HIS A 209 26.16 4.86 -2.28
CA HIS A 209 26.60 3.87 -3.26
C HIS A 209 25.75 2.60 -3.25
N LEU A 210 25.67 1.98 -4.41
CA LEU A 210 25.25 0.60 -4.59
C LEU A 210 26.48 -0.30 -4.68
N VAL A 211 26.55 -1.33 -3.84
CA VAL A 211 27.67 -2.28 -3.79
C VAL A 211 27.27 -3.57 -4.49
N PHE A 212 28.09 -3.97 -5.46
CA PHE A 212 27.87 -5.16 -6.27
C PHE A 212 28.87 -6.26 -5.91
N ASP A 213 28.53 -7.51 -6.25
CA ASP A 213 29.44 -8.65 -6.08
C ASP A 213 30.70 -8.57 -6.96
N GLN A 214 30.64 -7.82 -8.06
CA GLN A 214 31.74 -7.57 -8.98
C GLN A 214 31.83 -6.10 -9.39
N GLY A 215 33.06 -5.64 -9.63
CA GLY A 215 33.35 -4.27 -10.04
C GLY A 215 33.25 -3.24 -8.91
N GLU A 216 33.46 -1.97 -9.27
CA GLU A 216 33.45 -0.86 -8.32
C GLU A 216 32.03 -0.53 -7.82
N PRO A 217 31.88 -0.01 -6.59
CA PRO A 217 30.63 0.57 -6.12
C PRO A 217 30.13 1.69 -7.05
N LEU A 218 28.81 1.75 -7.24
CA LEU A 218 28.18 2.75 -8.11
C LEU A 218 27.60 3.88 -7.27
N ALA A 219 28.13 5.10 -7.41
CA ALA A 219 27.63 6.27 -6.70
C ALA A 219 26.23 6.64 -7.18
N ARG A 220 25.22 6.56 -6.31
CA ARG A 220 23.80 6.86 -6.56
C ARG A 220 23.19 7.49 -5.32
N SER A 221 22.22 8.38 -5.50
CA SER A 221 21.52 9.07 -4.40
C SER A 221 20.09 8.56 -4.19
N GLY A 222 19.56 7.78 -5.14
CA GLY A 222 18.28 7.10 -4.99
C GLY A 222 18.22 5.78 -5.73
N LEU A 223 17.46 4.84 -5.18
CA LEU A 223 17.22 3.54 -5.79
C LEU A 223 15.71 3.26 -5.80
N LEU A 224 15.14 3.13 -7.01
CA LEU A 224 13.80 2.61 -7.16
C LEU A 224 13.85 1.09 -7.24
N ILE A 225 13.19 0.40 -6.31
CA ILE A 225 13.05 -1.06 -6.33
C ILE A 225 11.61 -1.53 -6.52
N GLY A 226 11.46 -2.60 -7.31
CA GLY A 226 10.24 -3.42 -7.32
C GLY A 226 10.35 -4.54 -6.30
N VAL A 227 9.43 -4.61 -5.35
CA VAL A 227 9.40 -5.62 -4.30
C VAL A 227 8.08 -6.38 -4.30
N PRO A 228 8.09 -7.70 -4.00
CA PRO A 228 6.86 -8.45 -3.77
C PRO A 228 6.05 -7.84 -2.63
N GLN A 229 4.75 -8.13 -2.65
CA GLN A 229 3.82 -7.69 -1.62
C GLN A 229 3.02 -8.87 -1.13
N ARG A 230 2.73 -8.84 0.17
CA ARG A 230 1.77 -9.75 0.79
C ARG A 230 0.71 -8.98 1.57
N GLN A 231 -0.46 -9.59 1.72
CA GLN A 231 -1.50 -9.07 2.59
C GLN A 231 -0.95 -8.89 4.01
N ARG A 232 -1.27 -7.74 4.63
CA ARG A 232 -0.93 -7.52 6.04
C ARG A 232 -1.74 -8.43 6.96
N SER A 233 -2.98 -8.71 6.58
CA SER A 233 -3.94 -9.48 7.36
C SER A 233 -4.20 -10.83 6.72
N GLN A 234 -4.40 -11.87 7.53
CA GLN A 234 -4.84 -13.19 7.07
C GLN A 234 -6.37 -13.29 6.91
N LEU A 235 -7.12 -12.30 7.43
CA LEU A 235 -8.58 -12.30 7.44
C LEU A 235 -9.21 -12.49 6.05
N PRO A 236 -8.70 -11.88 4.95
CA PRO A 236 -9.25 -12.14 3.61
C PRO A 236 -9.22 -13.62 3.24
N ALA A 237 -8.12 -14.32 3.55
CA ALA A 237 -7.97 -15.74 3.27
C ALA A 237 -8.88 -16.58 4.17
N GLN A 238 -8.96 -16.26 5.47
CA GLN A 238 -9.84 -16.94 6.42
C GLN A 238 -11.33 -16.86 6.00
N LEU A 239 -11.74 -15.71 5.44
CA LEU A 239 -13.10 -15.47 4.97
C LEU A 239 -13.37 -16.01 3.57
N GLY A 240 -12.34 -16.49 2.84
CA GLY A 240 -12.48 -17.00 1.48
C GLY A 240 -12.65 -15.90 0.41
N CYS A 241 -12.08 -14.71 0.61
CA CYS A 241 -12.09 -13.66 -0.40
C CYS A 241 -11.26 -14.05 -1.63
N GLU A 242 -11.82 -13.84 -2.82
CA GLU A 242 -11.08 -13.98 -4.07
C GLU A 242 -9.98 -12.91 -4.17
N VAL A 243 -8.83 -13.31 -4.73
CA VAL A 243 -7.69 -12.44 -4.99
C VAL A 243 -7.58 -12.12 -6.48
N SER A 244 -6.77 -11.12 -6.81
CA SER A 244 -6.56 -10.67 -8.18
C SER A 244 -5.84 -11.72 -9.03
N ASP A 245 -6.32 -11.89 -10.25
CA ASP A 245 -5.69 -12.70 -11.29
C ASP A 245 -4.50 -11.97 -11.96
N ASN A 246 -4.24 -10.72 -11.56
CA ASN A 246 -3.16 -9.89 -12.11
C ASN A 246 -1.79 -10.39 -11.60
N PRO A 247 -0.91 -10.90 -12.48
CA PRO A 247 0.40 -11.43 -12.06
C PRO A 247 1.33 -10.39 -11.43
N GLN A 248 1.14 -9.10 -11.73
CA GLN A 248 1.92 -8.00 -11.17
C GLN A 248 1.43 -7.55 -9.78
N MET A 249 0.23 -7.99 -9.38
CA MET A 249 -0.41 -7.69 -8.08
C MET A 249 -1.05 -8.95 -7.47
N PRO A 250 -0.26 -10.04 -7.29
CA PRO A 250 -0.79 -11.27 -6.75
C PRO A 250 -1.24 -11.08 -5.30
N ASN A 251 -2.21 -11.87 -4.85
CA ASN A 251 -2.71 -11.88 -3.46
C ASN A 251 -3.43 -10.60 -3.01
N LEU A 252 -3.72 -9.64 -3.90
CA LEU A 252 -4.57 -8.49 -3.58
C LEU A 252 -6.05 -8.83 -3.70
N ILE A 253 -6.88 -8.34 -2.78
CA ILE A 253 -8.31 -8.68 -2.74
C ILE A 253 -9.00 -8.12 -3.98
N LYS A 254 -9.76 -8.96 -4.68
CA LYS A 254 -10.61 -8.55 -5.80
C LYS A 254 -11.85 -7.87 -5.26
N VAL A 255 -12.13 -6.68 -5.75
CA VAL A 255 -13.30 -5.90 -5.35
C VAL A 255 -14.07 -5.37 -6.54
N GLN A 256 -15.38 -5.17 -6.34
CA GLN A 256 -16.21 -4.37 -7.23
C GLN A 256 -15.99 -2.87 -6.98
N MET A 257 -16.66 -2.03 -7.77
CA MET A 257 -16.48 -0.57 -7.74
C MET A 257 -16.68 0.06 -6.35
N LEU A 258 -17.64 -0.45 -5.57
CA LEU A 258 -17.94 0.05 -4.22
C LEU A 258 -17.28 -0.80 -3.13
N GLY A 259 -16.22 -1.53 -3.45
CA GLY A 259 -15.40 -2.26 -2.48
C GLY A 259 -15.94 -3.64 -2.09
N GLN A 260 -17.05 -4.14 -2.65
CA GLN A 260 -17.56 -5.48 -2.36
C GLN A 260 -16.55 -6.55 -2.76
N THR A 261 -16.28 -7.52 -1.90
CA THR A 261 -15.49 -8.71 -2.27
C THR A 261 -16.40 -9.80 -2.84
N SER A 262 -15.86 -10.99 -3.11
CA SER A 262 -16.65 -12.18 -3.46
C SER A 262 -17.49 -12.72 -2.29
N VAL A 263 -17.21 -12.30 -1.05
CA VAL A 263 -17.89 -12.77 0.16
C VAL A 263 -18.98 -11.76 0.55
N PRO A 264 -20.27 -12.14 0.55
CA PRO A 264 -21.36 -11.23 0.90
C PRO A 264 -21.16 -10.58 2.26
N GLY A 265 -21.33 -9.25 2.34
CA GLY A 265 -21.15 -8.47 3.55
C GLY A 265 -19.69 -8.16 3.94
N VAL A 266 -18.71 -8.66 3.18
CA VAL A 266 -17.29 -8.28 3.31
C VAL A 266 -16.92 -7.30 2.20
N TYR A 267 -16.23 -6.24 2.61
CA TYR A 267 -15.72 -5.20 1.75
C TYR A 267 -14.20 -5.09 1.92
N ALA A 268 -13.51 -4.54 0.93
CA ALA A 268 -12.10 -4.19 1.05
C ALA A 268 -11.78 -2.85 0.37
N ALA A 269 -10.74 -2.17 0.87
CA ALA A 269 -10.30 -0.88 0.33
C ALA A 269 -8.80 -0.62 0.57
N GLY A 270 -8.26 0.36 -0.16
CA GLY A 270 -6.84 0.73 -0.08
C GLY A 270 -5.91 -0.33 -0.63
N ASP A 271 -4.67 -0.33 -0.19
CA ASP A 271 -3.63 -1.21 -0.75
C ASP A 271 -3.91 -2.70 -0.54
N ALA A 272 -4.87 -3.07 0.31
CA ALA A 272 -5.34 -4.45 0.43
C ALA A 272 -6.01 -4.96 -0.86
N THR A 273 -6.44 -4.05 -1.75
CA THR A 273 -7.13 -4.34 -3.01
C THR A 273 -6.24 -4.09 -4.21
N ALA A 274 -6.54 -4.74 -5.34
CA ALA A 274 -5.81 -4.51 -6.59
C ALA A 274 -6.13 -3.13 -7.17
N GLY A 275 -5.09 -2.33 -7.44
CA GLY A 275 -5.25 -0.99 -8.00
C GLY A 275 -4.03 -0.11 -7.81
N MET A 276 -4.16 1.17 -8.18
CA MET A 276 -3.08 2.15 -8.02
C MET A 276 -2.92 2.53 -6.55
N GLN A 277 -1.85 2.06 -5.93
CA GLN A 277 -1.53 2.25 -4.51
C GLN A 277 -0.96 3.65 -4.24
N GLN A 278 -1.86 4.60 -3.97
CA GLN A 278 -1.54 5.96 -3.51
C GLN A 278 -2.47 6.34 -2.37
N ALA A 279 -2.01 7.19 -1.44
CA ALA A 279 -2.80 7.57 -0.27
C ALA A 279 -4.16 8.18 -0.63
N ILE A 280 -4.23 8.99 -1.69
CA ILE A 280 -5.49 9.58 -2.17
C ILE A 280 -6.44 8.53 -2.75
N ASN A 281 -5.94 7.55 -3.52
CA ASN A 281 -6.74 6.45 -4.05
C ASN A 281 -7.23 5.54 -2.93
N ALA A 282 -6.41 5.29 -1.92
CA ALA A 282 -6.79 4.54 -0.75
C ALA A 282 -7.92 5.25 0.05
N ALA A 283 -7.82 6.57 0.24
CA ALA A 283 -8.88 7.35 0.85
C ALA A 283 -10.18 7.32 0.01
N ALA A 284 -10.08 7.46 -1.32
CA ALA A 284 -11.23 7.37 -2.22
C ALA A 284 -11.90 5.98 -2.18
N GLY A 285 -11.11 4.90 -2.24
CA GLY A 285 -11.59 3.53 -2.09
C GLY A 285 -12.29 3.29 -0.75
N GLY A 286 -11.74 3.83 0.34
CA GLY A 286 -12.37 3.81 1.66
C GLY A 286 -13.74 4.50 1.67
N ALA A 287 -13.83 5.70 1.08
CA ALA A 287 -15.09 6.44 1.00
C ALA A 287 -16.16 5.68 0.19
N MET A 288 -15.76 5.10 -0.96
CA MET A 288 -16.65 4.28 -1.79
C MET A 288 -17.15 3.05 -1.04
N ALA A 289 -16.26 2.33 -0.34
CA ALA A 289 -16.63 1.19 0.48
C ALA A 289 -17.58 1.56 1.62
N GLY A 290 -17.33 2.68 2.31
CA GLY A 290 -18.25 3.18 3.34
C GLY A 290 -19.66 3.48 2.81
N ALA A 291 -19.75 4.07 1.61
CA ALA A 291 -21.04 4.31 0.96
C ALA A 291 -21.74 3.01 0.53
N GLY A 292 -21.00 2.06 -0.05
CA GLY A 292 -21.50 0.74 -0.45
C GLY A 292 -22.06 -0.04 0.74
N ILE A 293 -21.30 -0.09 1.85
CA ILE A 293 -21.72 -0.75 3.10
C ILE A 293 -23.01 -0.13 3.63
N ASN A 294 -23.10 1.21 3.68
CA ASN A 294 -24.31 1.87 4.16
C ASN A 294 -25.53 1.55 3.29
N HIS A 295 -25.35 1.52 1.96
CA HIS A 295 -26.41 1.15 1.04
C HIS A 295 -26.90 -0.28 1.28
N GLU A 296 -26.00 -1.25 1.39
CA GLU A 296 -26.36 -2.64 1.65
C GLU A 296 -27.09 -2.82 2.99
N LEU A 297 -26.63 -2.14 4.05
CA LEU A 297 -27.32 -2.16 5.35
C LEU A 297 -28.77 -1.64 5.28
N ILE A 298 -29.06 -0.67 4.40
CA ILE A 298 -30.43 -0.19 4.16
C ILE A 298 -31.24 -1.24 3.40
N GLN A 299 -30.67 -1.83 2.35
CA GLN A 299 -31.34 -2.89 1.58
C GLN A 299 -31.66 -4.12 2.43
N ASP A 300 -30.75 -4.51 3.32
CA ASP A 300 -30.97 -5.62 4.26
C ASP A 300 -32.14 -5.32 5.21
N LEU A 301 -32.29 -4.07 5.67
CA LEU A 301 -33.44 -3.66 6.49
C LEU A 301 -34.75 -3.75 5.70
N ILE A 302 -34.76 -3.30 4.44
CA ILE A 302 -35.96 -3.36 3.58
C ILE A 302 -36.41 -4.80 3.36
N LYS A 303 -35.48 -5.74 3.16
CA LYS A 303 -35.79 -7.17 2.96
C LYS A 303 -36.39 -7.85 4.20
N GLN A 304 -36.26 -7.25 5.37
CA GLN A 304 -36.78 -7.78 6.64
C GLN A 304 -38.18 -7.26 6.98
N LEU A 305 -38.68 -6.26 6.25
CA LEU A 305 -40.04 -5.71 6.36
C LEU A 305 -41.01 -6.49 5.47
#